data_AF-G2R5C7-F1
#
_entry.id   AF-G2R5C7-F1
#
_cell.length_a   1.000
_cell.length_b   1.000
_cell.length_c   1.000
_cell.angle_alpha   90.00
_cell.angle_beta   90.00
_cell.angle_gamma   90.00
#
_symmetry.space_group_name_H-M   'P 1'
#
loop_
_entity.id
_entity.type
_entity.pdbx_description
1 polymer ?
#
loop_
_entity_poly.entity_id
_entity_poly.type
_entity_poly.pdbx_seq_one_letter_code
_entity_poly.pdbx_strand_id
1 'polypeptide(L)' 'RSYRALSPRTKAAFGAGLVVWGLLGLYFTDVAEAKLGLTPSEADRAALERMTPRIHAVPR' A
#
# COMPACT_ATOMS: atom_id res chain seq x y z
N ARG A 1 -13.15 26.88 8.26
CA ARG A 1 -12.14 27.80 8.85
C ARG A 1 -11.19 27.11 9.85
N SER A 2 -11.51 25.93 10.36
CA SER A 2 -10.86 25.30 11.52
C SER A 2 -9.37 24.95 11.36
N TYR A 3 -8.93 24.47 10.19
CA TYR A 3 -7.53 24.11 9.96
C TYR A 3 -6.59 25.33 9.84
N ARG A 4 -7.09 26.44 9.27
CA ARG A 4 -6.28 27.67 9.08
C ARG A 4 -5.94 28.36 10.40
N ALA A 5 -6.83 28.27 11.39
CA ALA A 5 -6.66 28.87 12.72
C ALA A 5 -5.64 28.12 13.63
N LEU A 6 -5.18 26.93 13.24
CA LEU A 6 -4.24 26.15 14.04
C LEU A 6 -2.80 26.71 13.97
N SER A 7 -2.07 26.58 15.09
CA SER A 7 -0.66 26.92 15.14
C SER A 7 0.16 26.07 14.15
N PRO A 8 1.29 26.58 13.60
CA PRO A 8 2.13 25.81 12.67
C PRO A 8 2.60 24.47 13.24
N ARG A 9 2.94 24.41 14.54
CA ARG A 9 3.32 23.15 15.21
C ARG A 9 2.18 22.15 15.26
N THR A 10 0.96 22.60 15.55
CA THR A 10 -0.21 21.71 15.61
C THR A 10 -0.54 21.13 14.23
N LYS A 11 -0.40 21.93 13.16
CA LYS A 11 -0.57 21.45 11.78
C LYS A 11 0.47 20.39 11.43
N ALA A 12 1.74 20.63 11.78
CA ALA A 12 2.82 19.67 11.56
C ALA A 12 2.61 18.36 12.33
N ALA A 13 2.24 18.45 13.61
CA ALA A 13 1.94 17.28 14.44
C ALA A 13 0.76 16.47 13.89
N PHE A 14 -0.30 17.15 13.44
CA PHE A 14 -1.45 16.50 12.81
C PHE A 14 -1.07 15.80 11.50
N GLY A 15 -0.29 16.48 10.65
CA GLY A 15 0.22 15.89 9.40
C GLY A 15 1.09 14.67 9.66
N ALA A 16 2.01 14.75 10.63
CA ALA A 16 2.83 13.62 11.04
C ALA A 16 1.97 12.46 11.59
N GLY A 17 0.94 12.76 12.38
CA GLY A 17 0.00 11.75 12.87
C GLY A 17 -0.74 11.02 11.75
N LEU A 18 -1.17 11.74 10.70
CA LEU A 18 -1.78 11.13 9.52
C LEU A 18 -0.82 10.21 8.76
N VAL A 19 0.44 10.64 8.60
CA VAL A 19 1.47 9.81 7.94
C VAL A 19 1.72 8.54 8.75
N VAL A 20 1.93 8.66 10.07
CA VAL A 20 2.14 7.51 10.95
C VAL A 20 0.93 6.57 10.91
N TRP A 21 -0.29 7.10 10.93
CA TRP A 21 -1.52 6.30 10.80
C TRP A 21 -1.58 5.53 9.47
N GLY A 22 -1.23 6.19 8.36
CA GLY A 22 -1.16 5.54 7.05
C GLY A 22 -0.13 4.41 7.01
N LEU A 23 1.07 4.64 7.57
CA LEU A 23 2.13 3.63 7.64
C LEU A 23 1.73 2.44 8.51
N LEU A 24 1.06 2.69 9.65
CA LEU A 24 0.51 1.62 10.47
C LEU A 24 -0.54 0.81 9.71
N GLY A 25 -1.42 1.48 8.95
CA GLY A 25 -2.39 0.81 8.08
C GLY A 25 -1.73 -0.14 7.07
N LEU A 26 -0.69 0.32 6.39
CA LEU A 26 0.09 -0.50 5.45
C LEU A 26 0.77 -1.68 6.15
N TYR A 27 1.37 -1.46 7.32
CA TYR A 27 2.00 -2.52 8.09
C TYR A 27 0.99 -3.59 8.55
N PHE A 28 -0.21 -3.17 8.96
CA PHE A 28 -1.26 -4.11 9.33
C PHE A 28 -1.84 -4.85 8.13
N THR A 29 -1.73 -4.34 6.90
CA THR A 29 -2.15 -5.06 5.68
C THR A 29 -1.39 -6.37 5.55
N ASP A 30 -0.07 -6.38 5.71
CA ASP A 30 0.74 -7.61 5.62
C ASP A 30 0.38 -8.62 6.72
N VAL A 31 0.12 -8.13 7.94
CA VAL A 31 -0.31 -8.98 9.07
C VAL A 31 -1.74 -9.52 8.85
N ALA A 32 -2.61 -8.71 8.24
CA ALA A 32 -3.95 -9.13 7.89
C ALA A 32 -3.92 -10.17 6.77
N GLU A 33 -3.12 -9.97 5.72
CA GLU A 33 -2.90 -10.96 4.65
C GLU A 33 -2.38 -12.29 5.21
N ALA A 34 -1.42 -12.24 6.13
CA ALA A 34 -0.89 -13.42 6.81
C ALA A 34 -1.96 -14.14 7.66
N LYS A 35 -2.80 -13.41 8.40
CA LYS A 35 -3.87 -13.99 9.23
C LYS A 35 -5.07 -14.48 8.41
N LEU A 36 -5.34 -13.85 7.26
CA LEU A 36 -6.40 -14.22 6.34
C LEU A 36 -5.97 -15.32 5.36
N GLY A 37 -4.71 -15.76 5.40
CA GLY A 37 -4.17 -16.80 4.52
C GLY A 37 -4.03 -16.36 3.06
N LEU A 38 -3.97 -15.04 2.83
CA LEU A 38 -3.79 -14.44 1.51
C LEU A 38 -2.31 -14.30 1.13
N THR A 39 -1.39 -14.87 1.91
CA THR A 39 0.01 -15.01 1.54
C THR A 39 0.11 -15.79 0.23
N PRO A 40 0.61 -15.18 -0.87
CA PRO A 40 0.68 -15.83 -2.17
C PRO A 40 1.49 -17.12 -2.05
N SER A 41 0.88 -18.26 -2.40
CA SER A 41 1.58 -19.53 -2.42
C SER A 41 2.49 -19.63 -3.65
N GLU A 42 3.48 -20.52 -3.62
CA GLU A 42 4.30 -20.84 -4.80
C GLU A 42 3.44 -21.26 -6.02
N ALA A 43 2.26 -21.85 -5.77
CA ALA A 43 1.31 -22.21 -6.82
C ALA A 43 0.65 -20.99 -7.48
N ASP A 44 0.32 -19.95 -6.71
CA ASP A 44 -0.25 -18.71 -7.23
C ASP A 44 0.75 -17.95 -8.09
N ARG A 45 2.04 -17.99 -7.69
CA ARG A 45 3.14 -17.43 -8.48
C ARG A 45 3.28 -18.14 -9.83
N ALA A 46 3.24 -19.47 -9.83
CA ALA A 46 3.29 -20.27 -11.06
C ALA A 46 2.05 -20.04 -11.95
N ALA A 47 0.86 -19.83 -11.38
CA ALA A 47 -0.35 -19.50 -12.13
C ALA A 47 -0.26 -18.10 -12.78
N LEU A 48 0.25 -17.12 -12.05
CA LEU A 48 0.48 -15.77 -12.56
C LEU A 48 1.50 -15.74 -13.69
N GLU A 49 2.61 -16.47 -13.57
CA GLU A 49 3.61 -16.58 -14.65
C GLU A 49 3.01 -17.16 -15.93
N ARG A 50 2.10 -18.14 -15.81
CA ARG A 50 1.39 -18.71 -16.96
C ARG A 50 0.40 -17.72 -17.60
N MET A 51 -0.19 -16.83 -16.81
CA MET A 51 -1.14 -15.83 -17.27
C MET A 51 -0.49 -14.52 -17.75
N THR A 52 0.79 -14.31 -17.46
CA THR A 52 1.48 -13.05 -17.76
C THR A 52 1.66 -12.89 -19.26
N PRO A 53 1.01 -11.90 -19.91
CA PRO A 53 1.14 -11.71 -21.35
C PRO A 53 2.54 -11.18 -21.69
N ARG A 54 3.19 -11.79 -22.69
CA ARG A 54 4.45 -11.27 -23.22
C ARG A 54 4.16 -10.12 -24.18
N ILE A 55 4.68 -8.94 -23.84
CA ILE A 55 4.59 -7.76 -24.71
C ILE A 55 5.65 -7.91 -25.81
N HIS A 56 5.20 -8.04 -27.05
CA HIS A 56 6.07 -7.99 -28.21
C HIS A 56 5.98 -6.60 -28.83
N ALA A 57 7.07 -5.83 -28.74
CA ALA A 57 7.17 -4.54 -29.42
C ALA A 57 7.37 -4.79 -30.92
N VAL A 58 6.43 -4.32 -31.74
CA VAL A 58 6.54 -4.38 -33.20
C VAL A 58 7.07 -3.03 -33.70
N PRO A 59 8.22 -3.00 -34.40
CA PRO A 59 8.70 -1.79 -35.07
C PRO A 59 7.76 -1.41 -36.22
N ARG A 60 7.47 -0.10 -36.35
CA ARG A 60 6.63 0.45 -37.41
C ARG A 60 7.29 0.35 -38.78
#